data_AF-A0A7W0RZV1-F1
#
_entry.id   AF-A0A7W0RZV1-F1
#
_cell.length_a   1.000
_cell.length_b   1.000
_cell.length_c   1.000
_cell.angle_alpha   90.00
_cell.angle_beta   90.00
_cell.angle_gamma   90.00
#
_symmetry.space_group_name_H-M   'P 1'
#
loop_
_entity.id
_entity.type
_entity.pdbx_description
1 polymer ?
#
loop_
_entity_poly.entity_id
_entity_poly.type
_entity_poly.pdbx_seq_one_letter_code
_entity_poly.pdbx_strand_id
1 'polypeptide(L)'
;ARVARLLARRRRVDERFDPAKALAATARYLRIARAELDREDLAVVSYHMGIGNLQDALEAYGSDDISYARLYFNSSPLVHQEAWDKLAALGDDSSTYLWRVAAAREIMRLYRSDPAELDRVSRLQNAKNSAEERLHPPEETERFATPGELRDAYDDGHLVQLPRALLAARGVRIDPQMGELAGRLKRSRKTYRGLRPEALALLVYLGAGTTAISDERPLVLTSAVRDERYQRLLVGTNPEATQNYSLHTTGWAFDVLRTYRSRDHALAFQFMLDRLQSHDLIAWVREPAAIHVTASPRAKVLLGLLG
;
A
#
# COMPACT_ATOMS: atom_id res chain seq x y z
N ALA A 1 -16.28 -20.07 -29.54
CA ALA A 1 -15.66 -21.08 -30.43
C ALA A 1 -14.50 -20.54 -31.30
N ARG A 2 -14.68 -19.44 -32.07
CA ARG A 2 -13.64 -18.90 -32.98
C ARG A 2 -12.39 -18.36 -32.27
N VAL A 3 -12.56 -17.59 -31.19
CA VAL A 3 -11.45 -17.05 -30.37
C VAL A 3 -10.59 -18.17 -29.77
N ALA A 4 -11.22 -19.18 -29.16
CA ALA A 4 -10.50 -20.34 -28.62
C ALA A 4 -9.68 -21.09 -29.68
N ARG A 5 -10.23 -21.24 -30.90
CA ARG A 5 -9.54 -21.89 -32.02
C ARG A 5 -8.33 -21.08 -32.51
N LEU A 6 -8.45 -19.74 -32.53
CA LEU A 6 -7.34 -18.84 -32.87
C LEU A 6 -6.25 -18.84 -31.78
N LEU A 7 -6.62 -18.85 -30.50
CA LEU A 7 -5.68 -18.97 -29.38
C LEU A 7 -4.92 -20.30 -29.43
N ALA A 8 -5.62 -21.41 -29.69
CA ALA A 8 -4.98 -22.73 -29.85
C ALA A 8 -4.02 -22.78 -31.05
N ARG A 9 -4.35 -22.11 -32.16
CA ARG A 9 -3.48 -22.01 -33.33
C ARG A 9 -2.25 -21.14 -33.04
N ARG A 10 -2.42 -20.01 -32.33
CA ARG A 10 -1.32 -19.14 -31.90
C ARG A 10 -0.30 -19.91 -31.05
N ARG A 11 -0.76 -20.74 -30.10
CA ARG A 11 0.13 -21.58 -29.26
C ARG A 11 1.05 -22.53 -30.05
N ARG A 12 0.68 -22.89 -31.28
CA ARG A 12 1.48 -23.78 -32.14
C ARG A 12 2.55 -23.06 -32.96
N VAL A 13 2.45 -21.74 -33.11
CA VAL A 13 3.29 -20.94 -34.03
C VAL A 13 4.12 -19.91 -33.27
N ASP A 14 3.58 -19.37 -32.17
CA ASP A 14 4.23 -18.37 -31.34
C ASP A 14 5.21 -19.05 -30.38
N GLU A 15 6.51 -18.87 -30.63
CA GLU A 15 7.60 -19.52 -29.88
C GLU A 15 7.59 -19.19 -28.38
N ARG A 16 6.87 -18.15 -27.95
CA ARG A 16 6.66 -17.85 -26.53
C ARG A 16 5.87 -18.93 -25.79
N PHE A 17 5.18 -19.82 -26.51
CA PHE A 17 4.49 -20.97 -25.92
C PHE A 17 5.33 -22.26 -25.92
N ASP A 18 6.54 -22.24 -26.49
CA ASP A 18 7.52 -23.32 -26.35
C ASP A 18 8.40 -23.03 -25.12
N PRO A 19 8.28 -23.80 -24.01
CA PRO A 19 9.00 -23.52 -22.77
C PRO A 19 10.52 -23.54 -22.94
N ALA A 20 11.06 -24.43 -23.78
CA ALA A 20 12.50 -24.56 -23.98
C ALA A 20 13.05 -23.34 -24.73
N LYS A 21 12.37 -22.91 -25.80
CA LYS A 21 12.74 -21.70 -26.54
C LYS A 21 12.60 -20.44 -25.69
N ALA A 22 11.50 -20.31 -24.93
CA ALA A 22 11.27 -19.19 -24.05
C ALA A 22 12.39 -19.05 -23.00
N LEU A 23 12.72 -20.14 -22.28
CA LEU A 23 13.80 -20.14 -21.29
C LEU A 23 15.17 -19.82 -21.90
N ALA A 24 15.49 -20.40 -23.06
CA ALA A 24 16.74 -20.12 -23.75
C ALA A 24 16.85 -18.64 -24.18
N ALA A 25 15.74 -18.05 -24.62
CA ALA A 25 15.69 -16.63 -24.97
C ALA A 25 15.84 -15.73 -23.74
N THR A 26 15.16 -16.02 -22.63
CA THR A 26 15.31 -15.30 -21.36
C THR A 26 16.74 -15.38 -20.83
N ALA A 27 17.35 -16.57 -20.81
CA ALA A 27 18.73 -16.74 -20.36
C ALA A 27 19.73 -15.98 -21.23
N ARG A 28 19.51 -15.93 -22.55
CA ARG A 28 20.33 -15.11 -23.46
C ARG A 28 20.18 -13.62 -23.18
N TYR A 29 18.94 -13.15 -23.00
CA TYR A 29 18.69 -11.75 -22.66
C TYR A 29 19.37 -11.35 -21.35
N LEU A 30 19.17 -12.12 -20.27
CA LEU A 30 19.72 -11.80 -18.96
C LEU A 30 21.26 -11.79 -18.96
N ARG A 31 21.89 -12.61 -19.81
CA ARG A 31 23.35 -12.57 -20.00
C ARG A 31 23.83 -11.27 -20.63
N ILE A 32 23.10 -10.79 -21.65
CA ILE A 32 23.39 -9.50 -22.29
C ILE A 32 23.17 -8.38 -21.27
N ALA A 33 22.01 -8.35 -20.62
CA ALA A 33 21.68 -7.33 -19.62
C ALA A 33 22.71 -7.27 -18.47
N ARG A 34 23.18 -8.43 -17.99
CA ARG A 34 24.22 -8.48 -16.96
C ARG A 34 25.56 -7.94 -17.45
N ALA A 35 25.93 -8.16 -18.71
CA ALA A 35 27.16 -7.61 -19.26
C ALA A 35 27.09 -6.08 -19.43
N GLU A 36 25.91 -5.54 -19.75
CA GLU A 36 25.68 -4.10 -19.95
C GLU A 36 25.48 -3.32 -18.65
N LEU A 37 24.89 -3.94 -17.62
CA LEU A 37 24.46 -3.27 -16.38
C LEU A 37 25.32 -3.65 -15.15
N ASP A 38 26.23 -4.60 -15.31
CA ASP A 38 27.16 -5.12 -14.30
C ASP A 38 26.54 -5.55 -12.94
N ARG A 39 25.22 -5.76 -12.88
CA ARG A 39 24.50 -6.20 -11.67
C ARG A 39 23.34 -7.11 -11.98
N GLU A 40 23.11 -8.10 -11.11
CA GLU A 40 22.05 -9.09 -11.30
C GLU A 40 20.65 -8.51 -11.11
N ASP A 41 20.44 -7.64 -10.12
CA ASP A 41 19.15 -7.02 -9.86
C ASP A 41 18.73 -6.07 -10.99
N LEU A 42 19.69 -5.32 -11.55
CA LEU A 42 19.48 -4.51 -12.75
C LEU A 42 19.19 -5.38 -13.99
N ALA A 43 19.92 -6.47 -14.18
CA ALA A 43 19.67 -7.39 -15.30
C ALA A 43 18.27 -8.05 -15.23
N VAL A 44 17.82 -8.42 -14.02
CA VAL A 44 16.49 -9.01 -13.82
C VAL A 44 15.41 -7.98 -14.09
N VAL A 45 15.52 -6.77 -13.55
CA VAL A 45 14.48 -5.75 -13.73
C VAL A 45 14.41 -5.25 -15.18
N SER A 46 15.55 -5.17 -15.87
CA SER A 46 15.59 -4.76 -17.27
C SER A 46 14.79 -5.70 -18.17
N TYR A 47 14.54 -6.96 -17.78
CA TYR A 47 13.75 -7.89 -18.58
C TYR A 47 12.37 -7.35 -18.96
N HIS A 48 11.76 -6.54 -18.08
CA HIS A 48 10.50 -5.86 -18.37
C HIS A 48 10.72 -4.41 -18.81
N MET A 49 11.66 -3.71 -18.19
CA MET A 49 11.89 -2.29 -18.46
C MET A 49 12.59 -2.02 -19.80
N GLY A 50 13.40 -2.95 -20.29
CA GLY A 50 14.43 -2.74 -21.31
C GLY A 50 15.75 -2.23 -20.70
N ILE A 51 16.89 -2.62 -21.30
CA ILE A 51 18.23 -2.19 -20.87
C ILE A 51 18.37 -0.67 -21.01
N GLY A 52 18.02 -0.12 -22.18
CA GLY A 52 18.14 1.32 -22.45
C GLY A 52 17.32 2.19 -21.50
N ASN A 53 16.04 1.84 -21.25
CA ASN A 53 15.23 2.59 -20.30
C ASN A 53 15.79 2.55 -18.87
N LEU A 54 16.41 1.44 -18.47
CA LEU A 54 17.05 1.34 -17.17
C LEU A 54 18.35 2.16 -17.11
N GLN A 55 19.14 2.19 -18.19
CA GLN A 55 20.33 3.04 -18.32
C GLN A 55 19.94 4.53 -18.23
N ASP A 56 18.91 4.97 -18.96
CA ASP A 56 18.38 6.33 -18.89
C ASP A 56 17.97 6.71 -17.45
N ALA A 57 17.35 5.79 -16.72
CA ALA A 57 16.93 6.02 -15.34
C ALA A 57 18.13 6.11 -14.37
N LEU A 58 19.18 5.32 -14.59
CA LEU A 58 20.43 5.37 -13.81
C LEU A 58 21.22 6.66 -14.09
N GLU A 59 21.29 7.07 -15.36
CA GLU A 59 21.89 8.34 -15.77
C GLU A 59 21.16 9.52 -15.12
N ALA A 60 19.82 9.55 -15.21
CA ALA A 60 18.98 10.57 -14.56
C ALA A 60 19.10 10.54 -13.02
N TYR A 61 19.48 9.41 -12.43
CA TYR A 61 19.78 9.32 -11.01
C TYR A 61 21.14 9.95 -10.66
N GLY A 62 22.09 9.92 -11.60
CA GLY A 62 23.45 10.42 -11.45
C GLY A 62 24.45 9.38 -10.94
N SER A 63 24.11 8.08 -11.00
CA SER A 63 24.99 6.98 -10.63
C SER A 63 24.54 5.67 -11.28
N ASP A 64 25.45 5.01 -11.96
CA ASP A 64 25.29 3.69 -12.58
C ASP A 64 25.63 2.53 -11.63
N ASP A 65 26.51 2.75 -10.65
CA ASP A 65 26.85 1.77 -9.60
C ASP A 65 25.89 1.81 -8.39
N ILE A 66 24.60 1.57 -8.65
CA ILE A 66 23.60 1.41 -7.60
C ILE A 66 22.72 0.19 -7.82
N SER A 67 22.26 -0.41 -6.73
CA SER A 67 21.21 -1.43 -6.79
C SER A 67 19.90 -0.86 -7.35
N TYR A 68 19.09 -1.71 -7.98
CA TYR A 68 17.74 -1.32 -8.36
C TYR A 68 16.90 -0.87 -7.16
N ALA A 69 17.10 -1.51 -6.01
CA ALA A 69 16.43 -1.12 -4.77
C ALA A 69 16.76 0.34 -4.39
N ARG A 70 18.01 0.78 -4.54
CA ARG A 70 18.40 2.16 -4.29
C ARG A 70 17.82 3.11 -5.34
N LEU A 71 17.86 2.75 -6.62
CA LEU A 71 17.23 3.54 -7.68
C LEU A 71 15.72 3.73 -7.39
N TYR A 72 14.99 2.63 -7.23
CA TYR A 72 13.56 2.64 -6.96
C TYR A 72 13.23 3.34 -5.63
N PHE A 73 13.95 2.99 -4.55
CA PHE A 73 13.69 3.51 -3.20
C PHE A 73 14.37 4.84 -2.88
N ASN A 74 15.12 5.47 -3.78
CA ASN A 74 15.65 6.81 -3.54
C ASN A 74 15.18 7.84 -4.58
N SER A 75 14.50 7.40 -5.64
CA SER A 75 13.80 8.28 -6.57
C SER A 75 12.38 8.60 -6.09
N SER A 76 12.03 9.90 -6.10
CA SER A 76 10.72 10.45 -5.74
C SER A 76 10.51 11.80 -6.42
N PRO A 77 9.30 12.38 -6.38
CA PRO A 77 9.07 13.75 -6.85
C PRO A 77 9.95 14.82 -6.18
N LEU A 78 10.53 14.52 -5.00
CA LEU A 78 11.34 15.47 -4.22
C LEU A 78 12.85 15.19 -4.29
N VAL A 79 13.26 13.99 -4.68
CA VAL A 79 14.64 13.51 -4.62
C VAL A 79 14.89 12.63 -5.84
N HIS A 80 15.93 12.93 -6.63
CA HIS A 80 16.17 12.28 -7.93
C HIS A 80 14.91 12.29 -8.82
N GLN A 81 14.29 13.47 -8.96
CA GLN A 81 13.03 13.65 -9.66
C GLN A 81 13.09 13.16 -11.11
N GLU A 82 14.16 13.45 -11.84
CA GLU A 82 14.30 13.01 -13.24
C GLU A 82 14.31 11.47 -13.36
N ALA A 83 15.01 10.78 -12.45
CA ALA A 83 14.97 9.32 -12.39
C ALA A 83 13.58 8.80 -12.02
N TRP A 84 12.87 9.48 -11.11
CA TRP A 84 11.49 9.16 -10.78
C TRP A 84 10.56 9.31 -11.99
N ASP A 85 10.66 10.41 -12.73
CA ASP A 85 9.86 10.67 -13.93
C ASP A 85 10.05 9.57 -14.98
N LYS A 86 11.30 9.13 -15.20
CA LYS A 86 11.62 8.03 -16.10
C LYS A 86 10.97 6.72 -15.67
N LEU A 87 11.06 6.38 -14.38
CA LEU A 87 10.44 5.16 -13.83
C LEU A 87 8.91 5.21 -13.86
N ALA A 88 8.32 6.38 -13.56
CA ALA A 88 6.88 6.59 -13.52
C ALA A 88 6.24 6.59 -14.93
N ALA A 89 7.02 6.93 -15.96
CA ALA A 89 6.57 6.89 -17.35
C ALA A 89 6.40 5.46 -17.91
N LEU A 90 6.93 4.43 -17.22
CA LEU A 90 6.81 3.03 -17.64
C LEU A 90 5.43 2.48 -17.23
N GLY A 91 4.48 2.51 -18.16
CA GLY A 91 3.05 2.28 -17.90
C GLY A 91 2.58 0.83 -17.69
N ASP A 92 3.49 -0.15 -17.55
CA ASP A 92 3.19 -1.58 -17.57
C ASP A 92 3.71 -2.35 -16.34
N ASP A 93 3.72 -1.72 -15.18
CA ASP A 93 4.27 -2.27 -13.93
C ASP A 93 5.78 -2.57 -13.96
N SER A 94 6.47 -2.15 -15.02
CA SER A 94 7.92 -2.29 -15.23
C SER A 94 8.75 -1.93 -14.01
N SER A 95 8.42 -0.82 -13.34
CA SER A 95 9.14 -0.36 -12.15
C SER A 95 8.98 -1.27 -10.92
N THR A 96 8.04 -2.22 -10.96
CA THR A 96 7.79 -3.17 -9.87
C THR A 96 8.23 -4.60 -10.21
N TYR A 97 8.83 -4.81 -11.40
CA TYR A 97 9.09 -6.14 -11.93
C TYR A 97 9.99 -6.99 -11.03
N LEU A 98 11.06 -6.40 -10.47
CA LEU A 98 11.95 -7.10 -9.55
C LEU A 98 11.20 -7.66 -8.33
N TRP A 99 10.29 -6.87 -7.77
CA TRP A 99 9.47 -7.25 -6.62
C TRP A 99 8.50 -8.39 -6.96
N ARG A 100 7.94 -8.37 -8.18
CA ARG A 100 7.06 -9.43 -8.68
C ARG A 100 7.82 -10.74 -8.88
N VAL A 101 9.04 -10.69 -9.40
CA VAL A 101 9.91 -11.89 -9.52
C VAL A 101 10.24 -12.44 -8.13
N ALA A 102 10.57 -11.57 -7.16
CA ALA A 102 10.82 -11.98 -5.78
C ALA A 102 9.59 -12.63 -5.14
N ALA A 103 8.41 -12.05 -5.31
CA ALA A 103 7.15 -12.61 -4.82
C ALA A 103 6.83 -13.96 -5.49
N ALA A 104 7.03 -14.10 -6.80
CA ALA A 104 6.85 -15.36 -7.51
C ALA A 104 7.82 -16.44 -7.00
N ARG A 105 9.09 -16.07 -6.72
CA ARG A 105 10.06 -16.97 -6.11
C ARG A 105 9.58 -17.49 -4.76
N GLU A 106 9.02 -16.61 -3.94
CA GLU A 106 8.50 -16.97 -2.62
C GLU A 106 7.26 -17.86 -2.70
N ILE A 107 6.31 -17.56 -3.60
CA ILE A 107 5.16 -18.42 -3.88
C ILE A 107 5.62 -19.81 -4.30
N MET A 108 6.60 -19.90 -5.20
CA MET A 108 7.16 -21.18 -5.65
C MET A 108 7.91 -21.92 -4.55
N ARG A 109 8.52 -21.21 -3.60
CA ARG A 109 9.16 -21.80 -2.43
C ARG A 109 8.09 -22.39 -1.50
N LEU A 110 7.08 -21.62 -1.13
CA LEU A 110 5.97 -22.08 -0.28
C LEU A 110 5.23 -23.25 -0.93
N TYR A 111 4.93 -23.17 -2.23
CA TYR A 111 4.30 -24.28 -2.96
C TYR A 111 5.07 -25.62 -2.83
N ARG A 112 6.41 -25.58 -2.77
CA ARG A 112 7.24 -26.78 -2.67
C ARG A 112 7.49 -27.24 -1.23
N SER A 113 7.50 -26.32 -0.27
CA SER A 113 7.99 -26.58 1.09
C SER A 113 6.92 -26.44 2.18
N ASP A 114 5.91 -25.59 1.95
CA ASP A 114 4.82 -25.34 2.89
C ASP A 114 3.53 -24.89 2.15
N PRO A 115 2.81 -25.84 1.52
CA PRO A 115 1.57 -25.52 0.81
C PRO A 115 0.47 -24.98 1.72
N ALA A 116 0.45 -25.37 3.00
CA ALA A 116 -0.55 -24.90 3.96
C ALA A 116 -0.37 -23.41 4.26
N GLU A 117 0.88 -22.95 4.41
CA GLU A 117 1.17 -21.53 4.55
C GLU A 117 0.86 -20.75 3.27
N LEU A 118 1.13 -21.32 2.08
CA LEU A 118 0.71 -20.69 0.82
C LEU A 118 -0.80 -20.48 0.77
N ASP A 119 -1.58 -21.49 1.15
CA ASP A 119 -3.04 -21.40 1.19
C ASP A 119 -3.51 -20.37 2.22
N ARG A 120 -2.87 -20.31 3.40
CA ARG A 120 -3.17 -19.30 4.43
C ARG A 120 -2.92 -17.88 3.91
N VAL A 121 -1.74 -17.61 3.38
CA VAL A 121 -1.38 -16.28 2.83
C VAL A 121 -2.27 -15.91 1.66
N SER A 122 -2.56 -16.87 0.77
CA SER A 122 -3.48 -16.66 -0.35
C SER A 122 -4.88 -16.26 0.12
N ARG A 123 -5.43 -16.95 1.14
CA ARG A 123 -6.74 -16.58 1.71
C ARG A 123 -6.71 -15.17 2.30
N LEU A 124 -5.73 -14.84 3.13
CA LEU A 124 -5.64 -13.50 3.75
C LEU A 124 -5.46 -12.39 2.72
N GLN A 125 -4.65 -12.64 1.68
CA GLN A 125 -4.40 -11.66 0.62
C GLN A 125 -5.63 -11.43 -0.27
N ASN A 126 -6.48 -12.44 -0.46
CA ASN A 126 -7.68 -12.36 -1.30
C ASN A 126 -8.98 -12.14 -0.52
N ALA A 127 -8.94 -12.12 0.82
CA ALA A 127 -10.12 -11.89 1.65
C ALA A 127 -10.77 -10.52 1.36
N LYS A 128 -9.93 -9.52 1.05
CA LYS A 128 -10.33 -8.16 0.67
C LYS A 128 -9.41 -7.59 -0.39
N ASN A 129 -9.93 -6.65 -1.17
CA ASN A 129 -9.18 -5.98 -2.24
C ASN A 129 -7.92 -5.23 -1.74
N SER A 130 -7.86 -4.83 -0.47
CA SER A 130 -6.68 -4.17 0.12
C SER A 130 -5.55 -5.13 0.51
N ALA A 131 -5.84 -6.43 0.68
CA ALA A 131 -4.98 -7.40 1.36
C ALA A 131 -4.64 -7.05 2.83
N GLU A 132 -5.43 -6.19 3.49
CA GLU A 132 -5.18 -5.73 4.87
C GLU A 132 -5.16 -6.86 5.91
N GLU A 133 -5.87 -7.96 5.66
CA GLU A 133 -5.88 -9.13 6.56
C GLU A 133 -4.55 -9.88 6.54
N ARG A 134 -3.68 -9.64 5.56
CA ARG A 134 -2.29 -10.10 5.60
C ARG A 134 -1.47 -9.36 6.65
N LEU A 135 -1.76 -8.08 6.89
CA LEU A 135 -1.08 -7.28 7.90
C LEU A 135 -1.61 -7.57 9.30
N HIS A 136 -2.91 -7.83 9.40
CA HIS A 136 -3.64 -8.03 10.66
C HIS A 136 -4.67 -9.15 10.51
N PRO A 137 -4.25 -10.42 10.60
CA PRO A 137 -5.15 -11.56 10.47
C PRO A 137 -6.25 -11.54 11.56
N PRO A 138 -7.50 -11.88 11.23
CA PRO A 138 -8.61 -11.82 12.19
C PRO A 138 -8.45 -12.75 13.40
N GLU A 139 -7.71 -13.85 13.25
CA GLU A 139 -7.39 -14.80 14.32
C GLU A 139 -6.29 -14.30 15.29
N GLU A 140 -5.48 -13.34 14.86
CA GLU A 140 -4.31 -12.84 15.60
C GLU A 140 -4.48 -11.38 16.06
N THR A 141 -5.51 -10.69 15.56
CA THR A 141 -5.69 -9.26 15.82
C THR A 141 -6.86 -9.02 16.76
N GLU A 142 -6.54 -8.42 17.90
CA GLU A 142 -7.55 -7.99 18.87
C GLU A 142 -8.46 -6.91 18.30
N ARG A 143 -9.76 -7.06 18.58
CA ARG A 143 -10.82 -6.13 18.20
C ARG A 143 -11.47 -5.55 19.44
N PHE A 144 -11.83 -4.28 19.37
CA PHE A 144 -12.64 -3.62 20.36
C PHE A 144 -14.12 -3.94 20.11
N ALA A 145 -14.71 -4.79 20.96
CA ALA A 145 -16.11 -5.14 20.93
C ALA A 145 -17.00 -4.06 21.55
N THR A 146 -16.47 -3.26 22.48
CA THR A 146 -17.25 -2.26 23.22
C THR A 146 -16.57 -0.90 23.39
N PRO A 147 -17.34 0.16 23.68
CA PRO A 147 -16.75 1.45 24.08
C PRO A 147 -15.97 1.42 25.40
N GLY A 148 -16.13 0.36 26.21
CA GLY A 148 -15.33 0.15 27.42
C GLY A 148 -13.91 -0.21 27.05
N GLU A 149 -13.74 -1.22 26.20
CA GLU A 149 -12.42 -1.66 25.71
C GLU A 149 -11.68 -0.55 24.95
N LEU A 150 -12.39 0.33 24.22
CA LEU A 150 -11.75 1.51 23.64
C LEU A 150 -11.16 2.44 24.70
N ARG A 151 -11.86 2.64 25.81
CA ARG A 151 -11.37 3.47 26.92
C ARG A 151 -10.14 2.84 27.54
N ASP A 152 -10.22 1.55 27.86
CA ASP A 152 -9.11 0.79 28.44
C ASP A 152 -7.89 0.87 27.51
N ALA A 153 -8.07 0.73 26.20
CA ALA A 153 -7.00 0.89 25.22
C ALA A 153 -6.41 2.30 25.13
N TYR A 154 -7.18 3.37 25.39
CA TYR A 154 -6.61 4.72 25.55
C TYR A 154 -5.83 4.86 26.85
N ASP A 155 -6.36 4.31 27.95
CA ASP A 155 -5.76 4.38 29.28
C ASP A 155 -4.42 3.62 29.32
N ASP A 156 -4.34 2.48 28.61
CA ASP A 156 -3.14 1.65 28.45
C ASP A 156 -2.18 2.17 27.37
N GLY A 157 -2.56 3.23 26.63
CA GLY A 157 -1.75 3.82 25.56
C GLY A 157 -1.69 3.00 24.27
N HIS A 158 -2.46 1.92 24.15
CA HIS A 158 -2.63 1.18 22.89
C HIS A 158 -3.31 2.02 21.82
N LEU A 159 -4.18 2.96 22.20
CA LEU A 159 -4.74 4.00 21.34
C LEU A 159 -4.30 5.37 21.82
N VAL A 160 -4.05 6.27 20.87
CA VAL A 160 -3.77 7.68 21.14
C VAL A 160 -4.82 8.55 20.48
N GLN A 161 -5.22 9.62 21.17
CA GLN A 161 -6.16 10.61 20.63
C GLN A 161 -5.53 11.33 19.45
N LEU A 162 -6.34 11.65 18.42
CA LEU A 162 -5.87 12.37 17.24
C LEU A 162 -5.45 13.82 17.62
N PRO A 163 -4.14 14.15 17.56
CA PRO A 163 -3.64 15.46 17.98
C PRO A 163 -3.91 16.50 16.89
N ARG A 164 -5.01 17.24 17.03
CA ARG A 164 -5.50 18.20 16.01
C ARG A 164 -4.45 19.18 15.50
N ALA A 165 -3.66 19.78 16.39
CA ALA A 165 -2.64 20.76 16.02
C ALA A 165 -1.52 20.14 15.18
N LEU A 166 -1.01 18.97 15.60
CA LEU A 166 0.00 18.22 14.86
C LEU A 166 -0.52 17.81 13.49
N LEU A 167 -1.71 17.21 13.42
CA LEU A 167 -2.32 16.80 12.15
C LEU A 167 -2.48 17.98 11.19
N ALA A 168 -2.99 19.11 11.68
CA ALA A 168 -3.15 20.30 10.86
C ALA A 168 -1.81 20.85 10.34
N ALA A 169 -0.77 20.87 11.18
CA ALA A 169 0.57 21.27 10.79
C ALA A 169 1.18 20.34 9.72
N ARG A 170 0.71 19.08 9.67
CA ARG A 170 1.16 18.04 8.75
C ARG A 170 0.19 17.81 7.59
N GLY A 171 -0.68 18.77 7.30
CA GLY A 171 -1.54 18.72 6.11
C GLY A 171 -2.77 17.80 6.25
N VAL A 172 -3.15 17.38 7.47
CA VAL A 172 -4.31 16.53 7.72
C VAL A 172 -5.39 17.30 8.50
N ARG A 173 -6.64 17.22 8.04
CA ARG A 173 -7.80 17.79 8.73
C ARG A 173 -8.74 16.67 9.16
N ILE A 174 -9.13 16.65 10.43
CA ILE A 174 -10.16 15.75 10.93
C ILE A 174 -11.53 16.26 10.49
N ASP A 175 -12.33 15.40 9.86
CA ASP A 175 -13.71 15.71 9.52
C ASP A 175 -14.54 15.98 10.80
N PRO A 176 -15.27 17.12 10.89
CA PRO A 176 -16.15 17.40 12.02
C PRO A 176 -17.19 16.31 12.30
N GLN A 177 -17.66 15.59 11.28
CA GLN A 177 -18.62 14.50 11.36
C GLN A 177 -18.01 13.17 11.82
N MET A 178 -16.68 13.03 11.86
CA MET A 178 -16.04 11.80 12.32
C MET A 178 -16.55 11.40 13.72
N GLY A 179 -17.09 10.19 13.81
CA GLY A 179 -17.71 9.63 15.02
C GLY A 179 -19.17 10.05 15.24
N GLU A 180 -19.90 10.52 14.22
CA GLU A 180 -21.26 11.05 14.37
C GLU A 180 -22.26 10.11 15.03
N LEU A 181 -22.11 8.79 14.87
CA LEU A 181 -23.00 7.81 15.50
C LEU A 181 -22.72 7.60 17.01
N ALA A 182 -21.67 8.22 17.57
CA ALA A 182 -21.28 8.05 18.97
C ALA A 182 -22.41 8.36 19.96
N GLY A 183 -23.26 9.34 19.63
CA GLY A 183 -24.41 9.73 20.46
C GLY A 183 -25.42 8.59 20.64
N ARG A 184 -25.61 7.73 19.62
CA ARG A 184 -26.49 6.55 19.71
C ARG A 184 -25.98 5.51 20.72
N LEU A 185 -24.68 5.54 21.04
CA LEU A 185 -24.04 4.69 22.04
C LEU A 185 -23.83 5.40 23.38
N LYS A 186 -24.40 6.61 23.56
CA LYS A 186 -24.19 7.45 24.76
C LYS A 186 -22.69 7.70 25.01
N ARG A 187 -21.95 8.01 23.95
CA ARG A 187 -20.51 8.31 23.97
C ARG A 187 -20.22 9.60 23.23
N SER A 188 -19.07 10.20 23.57
CA SER A 188 -18.53 11.36 22.83
C SER A 188 -17.90 10.92 21.52
N ARG A 189 -17.92 11.80 20.49
CA ARG A 189 -17.17 11.57 19.23
C ARG A 189 -15.68 11.34 19.49
N LYS A 190 -15.11 11.94 20.55
CA LYS A 190 -13.69 11.76 20.92
C LYS A 190 -13.31 10.29 21.15
N THR A 191 -14.25 9.45 21.59
CA THR A 191 -14.04 8.01 21.76
C THR A 191 -13.55 7.34 20.49
N TYR A 192 -14.03 7.79 19.32
CA TYR A 192 -13.75 7.22 18.01
C TYR A 192 -12.76 8.08 17.19
N ARG A 193 -12.01 8.94 17.88
CA ARG A 193 -10.99 9.82 17.27
C ARG A 193 -9.63 9.48 17.82
N GLY A 194 -9.25 8.23 17.62
CA GLY A 194 -7.93 7.73 17.95
C GLY A 194 -7.51 6.64 16.99
N LEU A 195 -6.22 6.36 17.06
CA LEU A 195 -5.53 5.35 16.28
C LEU A 195 -4.47 4.71 17.18
N ARG A 196 -3.99 3.53 16.78
CA ARG A 196 -2.73 3.02 17.33
C ARG A 196 -1.59 4.01 16.99
N PRO A 197 -0.57 4.15 17.84
CA PRO A 197 0.52 5.11 17.63
C PRO A 197 1.17 5.01 16.24
N GLU A 198 1.40 3.79 15.74
CA GLU A 198 1.99 3.53 14.44
C GLU A 198 1.10 4.01 13.29
N ALA A 199 -0.22 3.77 13.39
CA ALA A 199 -1.19 4.24 12.41
C ALA A 199 -1.30 5.77 12.42
N LEU A 200 -1.22 6.42 13.59
CA LEU A 200 -1.15 7.87 13.69
C LEU A 200 0.14 8.44 13.07
N ALA A 201 1.29 7.85 13.38
CA ALA A 201 2.57 8.26 12.80
C ALA A 201 2.57 8.14 11.28
N LEU A 202 1.96 7.06 10.77
CA LEU A 202 1.79 6.87 9.34
C LEU A 202 0.88 7.92 8.71
N LEU A 203 -0.25 8.24 9.33
CA LEU A 203 -1.14 9.31 8.87
C LEU A 203 -0.42 10.68 8.83
N VAL A 204 0.38 10.97 9.85
CA VAL A 204 1.22 12.19 9.91
C VAL A 204 2.23 12.22 8.76
N TYR A 205 2.94 11.11 8.52
CA TYR A 205 3.90 10.99 7.43
C TYR A 205 3.22 11.17 6.07
N LEU A 206 2.07 10.53 5.89
CA LEU A 206 1.30 10.56 4.65
C LEU A 206 0.79 11.97 4.32
N GLY A 207 0.27 12.70 5.31
CA GLY A 207 -0.14 14.09 5.12
C GLY A 207 1.05 15.01 4.80
N ALA A 208 2.14 14.87 5.54
CA ALA A 208 3.33 15.70 5.36
C ALA A 208 3.97 15.48 3.98
N GLY A 209 4.13 14.22 3.56
CA GLY A 209 4.68 13.89 2.25
C GLY A 209 3.78 14.33 1.10
N THR A 210 2.46 14.16 1.24
CA THR A 210 1.50 14.66 0.23
C THR A 210 1.61 16.16 0.06
N THR A 211 1.62 16.93 1.17
CA THR A 211 1.78 18.38 1.13
C THR A 211 3.15 18.80 0.59
N ALA A 212 4.22 18.09 0.92
CA ALA A 212 5.55 18.42 0.42
C ALA A 212 5.67 18.23 -1.11
N ILE A 213 4.98 17.23 -1.66
CA ILE A 213 5.03 16.94 -3.11
C ILE A 213 4.13 17.88 -3.91
N SER A 214 2.92 18.19 -3.44
CA SER A 214 1.94 18.95 -4.22
C SER A 214 1.81 20.42 -3.80
N ASP A 215 2.48 20.86 -2.73
CA ASP A 215 2.26 22.16 -2.07
C ASP A 215 0.79 22.45 -1.70
N GLU A 216 -0.02 21.38 -1.58
CA GLU A 216 -1.46 21.46 -1.36
C GLU A 216 -1.89 20.71 -0.10
N ARG A 217 -2.98 21.18 0.50
CA ARG A 217 -3.55 20.65 1.74
C ARG A 217 -5.03 21.03 1.90
N PRO A 218 -5.79 20.36 2.79
CA PRO A 218 -5.42 19.16 3.55
C PRO A 218 -5.96 17.87 2.93
N LEU A 219 -5.37 16.74 3.30
CA LEU A 219 -6.07 15.46 3.30
C LEU A 219 -7.12 15.47 4.41
N VAL A 220 -8.32 14.94 4.14
CA VAL A 220 -9.43 14.96 5.10
C VAL A 220 -9.64 13.57 5.67
N LEU A 221 -9.33 13.40 6.96
CA LEU A 221 -9.53 12.15 7.69
C LEU A 221 -11.02 12.04 8.07
N THR A 222 -11.71 11.01 7.60
CA THR A 222 -13.16 10.82 7.79
C THR A 222 -13.49 9.69 8.77
N SER A 223 -12.61 8.70 8.91
CA SER A 223 -12.76 7.62 9.89
C SER A 223 -11.44 7.19 10.53
N ALA A 224 -11.54 6.62 11.72
CA ALA A 224 -10.43 6.12 12.54
C ALA A 224 -10.91 4.89 13.33
N VAL A 225 -10.53 4.72 14.60
CA VAL A 225 -10.97 3.60 15.43
C VAL A 225 -12.49 3.55 15.63
N ARG A 226 -13.05 2.34 15.61
CA ARG A 226 -14.44 1.99 15.92
C ARG A 226 -14.44 0.87 16.97
N ASP A 227 -15.58 0.64 17.61
CA ASP A 227 -15.87 -0.65 18.26
C ASP A 227 -16.95 -1.40 17.46
N GLU A 228 -17.13 -2.69 17.73
CA GLU A 228 -18.11 -3.50 17.01
C GLU A 228 -19.57 -3.01 17.15
N ARG A 229 -19.95 -2.38 18.27
CA ARG A 229 -21.29 -1.77 18.41
C ARG A 229 -21.43 -0.58 17.49
N TYR A 230 -20.41 0.27 17.39
CA TYR A 230 -20.39 1.37 16.42
C TYR A 230 -20.44 0.84 14.98
N GLN A 231 -19.66 -0.21 14.66
CA GLN A 231 -19.64 -0.82 13.33
C GLN A 231 -21.03 -1.36 12.93
N ARG A 232 -21.75 -2.04 13.85
CA ARG A 232 -23.11 -2.52 13.59
C ARG A 232 -24.10 -1.39 13.29
N LEU A 233 -24.00 -0.26 14.01
CA LEU A 233 -24.83 0.92 13.72
C LEU A 233 -24.52 1.50 12.34
N LEU A 234 -23.24 1.50 11.94
CA LEU A 234 -22.82 2.01 10.65
C LEU A 234 -23.36 1.14 9.51
N VAL A 235 -23.25 -0.20 9.60
CA VAL A 235 -23.85 -1.14 8.63
C VAL A 235 -25.33 -0.88 8.43
N GLY A 236 -26.08 -0.59 9.50
CA GLY A 236 -27.51 -0.30 9.41
C GLY A 236 -27.86 1.04 8.76
N THR A 237 -26.87 1.90 8.47
CA THR A 237 -27.08 3.26 7.94
C THR A 237 -26.28 3.56 6.68
N ASN A 238 -25.21 2.82 6.42
CA ASN A 238 -24.31 2.99 5.30
C ASN A 238 -24.12 1.64 4.58
N PRO A 239 -24.61 1.49 3.33
CA PRO A 239 -24.49 0.25 2.57
C PRO A 239 -23.03 -0.11 2.24
N GLU A 240 -22.10 0.85 2.29
CA GLU A 240 -20.66 0.62 2.06
C GLU A 240 -19.94 0.05 3.29
N ALA A 241 -20.59 0.04 4.46
CA ALA A 241 -19.98 -0.50 5.67
C ALA A 241 -20.03 -2.03 5.65
N THR A 242 -18.85 -2.66 5.77
CA THR A 242 -18.74 -4.12 5.80
C THR A 242 -19.45 -4.75 7.01
N GLN A 243 -20.13 -5.87 6.77
CA GLN A 243 -20.66 -6.76 7.81
C GLN A 243 -19.60 -7.75 8.34
N ASN A 244 -18.49 -7.88 7.62
CA ASN A 244 -17.39 -8.79 7.95
C ASN A 244 -16.36 -8.07 8.84
N TYR A 245 -15.29 -8.78 9.19
CA TYR A 245 -14.15 -8.23 9.94
C TYR A 245 -13.75 -6.84 9.42
N SER A 246 -13.67 -5.85 10.31
CA SER A 246 -13.37 -4.45 9.97
C SER A 246 -12.13 -3.98 10.72
N LEU A 247 -11.11 -3.52 9.99
CA LEU A 247 -9.84 -3.11 10.60
C LEU A 247 -9.97 -1.82 11.41
N HIS A 248 -11.03 -1.03 11.21
CA HIS A 248 -11.36 0.07 12.11
C HIS A 248 -11.62 -0.39 13.54
N THR A 249 -12.08 -1.64 13.76
CA THR A 249 -12.31 -2.19 15.10
C THR A 249 -11.02 -2.55 15.85
N THR A 250 -9.85 -2.34 15.23
CA THR A 250 -8.54 -2.68 15.80
C THR A 250 -7.67 -1.45 16.07
N GLY A 251 -8.05 -0.28 15.54
CA GLY A 251 -7.27 0.96 15.63
C GLY A 251 -6.11 1.09 14.62
N TRP A 252 -5.90 0.09 13.75
CA TRP A 252 -4.86 0.11 12.72
C TRP A 252 -5.26 0.83 11.42
N ALA A 253 -6.56 1.08 11.23
CA ALA A 253 -7.09 1.61 9.97
C ALA A 253 -7.75 2.98 10.10
N PHE A 254 -7.67 3.75 9.02
CA PHE A 254 -8.30 5.04 8.87
C PHE A 254 -8.73 5.30 7.43
N ASP A 255 -9.68 6.23 7.27
CA ASP A 255 -10.24 6.59 5.97
C ASP A 255 -9.90 8.05 5.64
N VAL A 256 -9.44 8.28 4.42
CA VAL A 256 -9.19 9.62 3.87
C VAL A 256 -10.19 9.92 2.76
N LEU A 257 -10.87 11.05 2.81
CA LEU A 257 -11.84 11.48 1.80
C LEU A 257 -11.20 11.54 0.40
N ARG A 258 -11.86 10.98 -0.61
CA ARG A 258 -11.44 11.05 -2.02
C ARG A 258 -11.89 12.35 -2.67
N THR A 259 -11.54 13.46 -2.05
CA THR A 259 -11.74 14.80 -2.60
C THR A 259 -10.43 15.55 -2.49
N TYR A 260 -9.90 15.94 -3.64
CA TYR A 260 -8.60 16.57 -3.76
C TYR A 260 -8.76 18.02 -4.19
N ARG A 261 -7.71 18.79 -3.94
CA ARG A 261 -7.66 20.22 -4.27
C ARG A 261 -7.34 20.42 -5.76
N SER A 262 -6.44 19.61 -6.28
CA SER A 262 -6.12 19.50 -7.70
C SER A 262 -5.80 18.06 -8.09
N ARG A 263 -5.47 17.86 -9.37
CA ARG A 263 -4.90 16.60 -9.86
C ARG A 263 -3.54 16.31 -9.21
N ASP A 264 -2.72 17.33 -8.99
CA ASP A 264 -1.38 17.16 -8.43
C ASP A 264 -1.44 16.72 -6.97
N HIS A 265 -2.39 17.26 -6.20
CA HIS A 265 -2.68 16.75 -4.85
C HIS A 265 -3.14 15.28 -4.87
N ALA A 266 -3.94 14.87 -5.86
CA ALA A 266 -4.36 13.48 -5.99
C ALA A 266 -3.18 12.56 -6.33
N LEU A 267 -2.29 12.98 -7.25
CA LEU A 267 -1.11 12.22 -7.67
C LEU A 267 -0.05 12.14 -6.56
N ALA A 268 0.14 13.21 -5.79
CA ALA A 268 1.01 13.20 -4.62
C ALA A 268 0.53 12.20 -3.56
N PHE A 269 -0.77 12.17 -3.28
CA PHE A 269 -1.33 11.20 -2.34
C PHE A 269 -1.20 9.77 -2.87
N GLN A 270 -1.48 9.56 -4.17
CA GLN A 270 -1.28 8.26 -4.83
C GLN A 270 0.17 7.79 -4.74
N PHE A 271 1.13 8.67 -5.03
CA PHE A 271 2.56 8.38 -4.88
C PHE A 271 2.88 7.91 -3.46
N MET A 272 2.39 8.61 -2.44
CA MET A 272 2.63 8.23 -1.04
C MET A 272 2.02 6.86 -0.70
N LEU A 273 0.83 6.55 -1.20
CA LEU A 273 0.18 5.24 -1.00
C LEU A 273 0.99 4.10 -1.63
N ASP A 274 1.32 4.22 -2.92
CA ASP A 274 2.08 3.21 -3.66
C ASP A 274 3.45 2.99 -3.02
N ARG A 275 4.04 4.09 -2.56
CA ARG A 275 5.34 4.09 -1.94
C ARG A 275 5.35 3.36 -0.61
N LEU A 276 4.40 3.68 0.28
CA LEU A 276 4.30 3.06 1.59
C LEU A 276 3.90 1.58 1.48
N GLN A 277 3.08 1.23 0.50
CA GLN A 277 2.72 -0.16 0.22
C GLN A 277 3.95 -0.96 -0.25
N SER A 278 4.80 -0.38 -1.10
CA SER A 278 6.04 -1.02 -1.55
C SER A 278 7.05 -1.26 -0.43
N HIS A 279 6.99 -0.46 0.65
CA HIS A 279 7.75 -0.66 1.88
C HIS A 279 7.08 -1.60 2.88
N ASP A 280 5.93 -2.19 2.54
CA ASP A 280 5.15 -3.07 3.43
C ASP A 280 4.71 -2.35 4.73
N LEU A 281 4.52 -1.02 4.64
CA LEU A 281 4.07 -0.17 5.75
C LEU A 281 2.54 0.01 5.77
N ILE A 282 1.87 -0.21 4.64
CA ILE A 282 0.40 -0.17 4.54
C ILE A 282 -0.17 -1.24 3.63
N ALA A 283 -1.45 -1.50 3.84
CA ALA A 283 -2.40 -1.97 2.84
C ALA A 283 -3.40 -0.84 2.58
N TRP A 284 -3.89 -0.70 1.35
CA TRP A 284 -4.90 0.32 1.04
C TRP A 284 -5.85 -0.14 -0.06
N VAL A 285 -7.04 0.44 -0.09
CA VAL A 285 -8.00 0.24 -1.17
C VAL A 285 -8.78 1.53 -1.44
N ARG A 286 -9.14 1.72 -2.70
CA ARG A 286 -10.04 2.77 -3.13
C ARG A 286 -11.50 2.32 -2.94
N GLU A 287 -12.20 2.97 -2.03
CA GLU A 287 -13.66 2.86 -1.86
C GLU A 287 -14.37 4.02 -2.57
N PRO A 288 -15.70 4.02 -2.79
CA PRO A 288 -16.39 5.06 -3.56
C PRO A 288 -16.10 6.49 -3.09
N ALA A 289 -16.16 6.75 -1.78
CA ALA A 289 -15.98 8.08 -1.19
C ALA A 289 -14.65 8.27 -0.44
N ALA A 290 -13.92 7.21 -0.13
CA ALA A 290 -12.70 7.27 0.69
C ALA A 290 -11.58 6.36 0.17
N ILE A 291 -10.35 6.67 0.55
CA ILE A 291 -9.23 5.73 0.52
C ILE A 291 -9.16 5.12 1.92
N HIS A 292 -9.38 3.81 1.99
CA HIS A 292 -9.19 3.04 3.20
C HIS A 292 -7.70 2.66 3.31
N VAL A 293 -7.08 2.97 4.44
CA VAL A 293 -5.67 2.68 4.71
C VAL A 293 -5.56 1.91 6.01
N THR A 294 -4.87 0.77 5.97
CA THR A 294 -4.50 -0.02 7.14
C THR A 294 -2.98 0.03 7.32
N ALA A 295 -2.51 0.50 8.48
CA ALA A 295 -1.09 0.54 8.79
C ALA A 295 -0.57 -0.84 9.22
N SER A 296 0.61 -1.22 8.73
CA SER A 296 1.35 -2.40 9.17
C SER A 296 1.97 -2.17 10.56
N PRO A 297 2.20 -3.23 11.37
CA PRO A 297 3.03 -3.12 12.57
C PRO A 297 4.44 -2.55 12.30
N ARG A 298 4.93 -2.68 11.06
CA ARG A 298 6.21 -2.13 10.63
C ARG A 298 6.24 -0.60 10.57
N ALA A 299 5.08 0.05 10.55
CA ALA A 299 4.97 1.51 10.63
C ALA A 299 5.53 2.09 11.94
N LYS A 300 5.89 1.24 12.92
CA LYS A 300 6.66 1.64 14.11
C LYS A 300 7.94 2.44 13.80
N VAL A 301 8.54 2.26 12.62
CA VAL A 301 9.70 3.04 12.16
C VAL A 301 9.40 4.55 12.05
N LEU A 302 8.12 4.93 11.95
CA LEU A 302 7.66 6.31 11.84
C LEU A 302 7.34 6.96 13.19
N LEU A 303 7.39 6.22 14.30
CA LEU A 303 6.97 6.74 15.62
C LEU A 303 7.76 7.98 16.07
N GLY A 304 9.00 8.15 15.61
CA GLY A 304 9.80 9.34 15.84
C GLY A 304 9.16 10.64 15.33
N LEU A 305 8.14 10.58 14.46
CA LEU A 305 7.38 11.75 13.99
C LEU A 305 6.36 12.28 15.00
N LEU A 306 6.09 11.53 16.07
CA LEU A 306 5.12 11.91 17.11
C LEU A 306 5.77 12.61 18.32
N GLY A 307 7.10 12.60 18.39
CA GLY A 307 7.90 13.24 19.45
C GLY A 307 8.43 14.62 19.07
#